data_AF-A0A1L9TPV5-F1
#
_entry.id   AF-A0A1L9TPV5-F1
#
_cell.length_a   1.000
_cell.length_b   1.000
_cell.length_c   1.000
_cell.angle_alpha   90.00
_cell.angle_beta   90.00
_cell.angle_gamma   90.00
#
_symmetry.space_group_name_H-M   'P 1'
#
loop_
_entity.id
_entity.type
_entity.pdbx_description
1 polymer ?
#
loop_
_entity_poly.entity_id
_entity_poly.type
_entity_poly.pdbx_seq_one_letter_code
_entity_poly.pdbx_strand_id
1 'polypeptide(L)'
;MVQTAASYIQAHAQLSSWNDELEFLGFILAELTDPRGLEANGFPWHQAADLPALVDILEHSCNQPNGILERLLPKQDRKRLRSWLLGSKQIRNAVAHHRSLSKAQLGARKSVRDELVRLLEFNIRVVAAGCGIREIGWCPYRSVLNACDPSMSYITEPIRLAYDSPSLLSQREEILASLHHPPPPVQCKKKRKATTGDREERSAVFITALNRKMERKRQIKEKEKQERLQKLHRLDQNHRHMRQARLTQLNRLRSLIAYEEREWIAQRSALLEDADIPFPAVDSAVFVILVLSSPFWLLYSMIRTAYNRWRVNSL
;
A
#
# COMPACT_ATOMS: atom_id res chain seq x y z
N MET A 1 -7.29 -10.94 -39.48
CA MET A 1 -7.78 -10.25 -38.27
C MET A 1 -8.51 -11.19 -37.29
N VAL A 2 -9.30 -12.18 -37.72
CA VAL A 2 -10.00 -13.11 -36.80
C VAL A 2 -9.04 -14.00 -35.99
N GLN A 3 -7.98 -14.52 -36.60
CA GLN A 3 -6.96 -15.35 -35.92
C GLN A 3 -6.17 -14.61 -34.83
N THR A 4 -5.92 -13.31 -34.99
CA THR A 4 -5.21 -12.47 -34.02
C THR A 4 -6.09 -12.10 -32.82
N ALA A 5 -7.40 -11.96 -33.02
CA ALA A 5 -8.35 -11.71 -31.94
C ALA A 5 -8.59 -12.98 -31.10
N ALA A 6 -8.75 -14.14 -31.74
CA ALA A 6 -8.93 -15.42 -31.04
C ALA A 6 -7.72 -15.81 -30.19
N SER A 7 -6.50 -15.64 -30.71
CA SER A 7 -5.27 -15.92 -29.96
C SER A 7 -5.06 -14.96 -28.79
N TYR A 8 -5.43 -13.68 -28.97
CA TYR A 8 -5.44 -12.71 -27.89
C TYR A 8 -6.44 -13.09 -26.78
N ILE A 9 -7.69 -13.42 -27.13
CA ILE A 9 -8.73 -13.81 -26.16
C ILE A 9 -8.27 -15.05 -25.37
N GLN A 10 -7.73 -16.05 -26.05
CA GLN A 10 -7.25 -17.27 -25.40
C GLN A 10 -6.08 -16.99 -24.44
N ALA A 11 -5.10 -16.17 -24.86
CA ALA A 11 -3.97 -15.81 -24.02
C ALA A 11 -4.41 -14.98 -22.79
N HIS A 12 -5.35 -14.05 -22.98
CA HIS A 12 -5.88 -13.23 -21.89
C HIS A 12 -6.70 -14.07 -20.90
N ALA A 13 -7.53 -15.00 -21.40
CA ALA A 13 -8.26 -15.95 -20.55
C ALA A 13 -7.32 -16.83 -19.71
N GLN A 14 -6.22 -17.32 -20.29
CA GLN A 14 -5.21 -18.08 -19.57
C GLN A 14 -4.53 -17.24 -18.48
N LEU A 15 -4.10 -16.02 -18.82
CA LEU A 15 -3.49 -15.11 -17.84
C LEU A 15 -4.45 -14.76 -16.70
N SER A 16 -5.74 -14.54 -17.00
CA SER A 16 -6.76 -14.29 -15.99
C SER A 16 -6.92 -15.49 -15.06
N SER A 17 -7.02 -16.70 -15.62
CA SER A 17 -7.09 -17.93 -14.82
C SER A 17 -5.88 -18.10 -13.92
N TRP A 18 -4.68 -17.85 -14.44
CA TRP A 18 -3.44 -17.92 -13.65
C TRP A 18 -3.38 -16.87 -12.55
N ASN A 19 -3.88 -15.66 -12.80
CA ASN A 19 -3.98 -14.62 -11.79
C ASN A 19 -4.90 -15.07 -10.65
N ASP A 20 -6.09 -15.57 -10.98
CA ASP A 20 -7.10 -15.99 -9.99
C ASP A 20 -6.61 -17.18 -9.13
N GLU A 21 -5.87 -18.12 -9.71
CA GLU A 21 -5.26 -19.24 -8.99
C GLU A 21 -4.17 -18.77 -8.02
N LEU A 22 -3.32 -17.84 -8.45
CA LEU A 22 -2.25 -17.28 -7.62
C LEU A 22 -2.80 -16.41 -6.50
N GLU A 23 -3.88 -15.66 -6.75
CA GLU A 23 -4.60 -14.90 -5.73
C GLU A 23 -5.22 -15.83 -4.69
N PHE A 24 -5.85 -16.94 -5.12
CA PHE A 24 -6.39 -17.95 -4.21
C PHE A 24 -5.31 -18.54 -3.29
N LEU A 25 -4.18 -19.00 -3.85
CA LEU A 25 -3.10 -19.58 -3.06
C LEU A 25 -2.41 -18.52 -2.18
N GLY A 26 -2.16 -17.34 -2.73
CA GLY A 26 -1.56 -16.23 -2.00
C GLY A 26 -2.43 -15.81 -0.81
N PHE A 27 -3.75 -15.79 -0.99
CA PHE A 27 -4.71 -15.54 0.08
C PHE A 27 -4.59 -16.59 1.19
N ILE A 28 -4.63 -17.89 0.88
CA ILE A 28 -4.54 -18.94 1.91
C ILE A 28 -3.28 -18.76 2.74
N LEU A 29 -2.14 -18.50 2.09
CA LEU A 29 -0.89 -18.28 2.80
C LEU A 29 -0.91 -17.00 3.64
N ALA A 30 -1.51 -15.92 3.14
CA ALA A 30 -1.66 -14.67 3.89
C ALA A 30 -2.56 -14.86 5.11
N GLU A 31 -3.68 -15.56 5.00
CA GLU A 31 -4.60 -15.86 6.09
C GLU A 31 -3.93 -16.71 7.19
N LEU A 32 -3.08 -17.66 6.81
CA LEU A 32 -2.31 -18.45 7.77
C LEU A 32 -1.23 -17.65 8.50
N THR A 33 -0.73 -16.57 7.89
CA THR A 33 0.47 -15.86 8.35
C THR A 33 0.17 -14.53 9.02
N ASP A 34 -0.94 -13.88 8.65
CA ASP A 34 -1.42 -12.63 9.21
C ASP A 34 -2.95 -12.49 9.05
N PRO A 35 -3.74 -13.29 9.79
CA PRO A 35 -5.21 -13.29 9.68
C PRO A 35 -5.81 -11.93 10.05
N ARG A 36 -5.18 -11.18 10.97
CA ARG A 36 -5.65 -9.84 11.38
C ARG A 36 -5.23 -8.76 10.38
N GLY A 37 -4.13 -8.96 9.65
CA GLY A 37 -3.64 -8.02 8.65
C GLY A 37 -4.54 -7.91 7.43
N LEU A 38 -5.16 -9.01 7.00
CA LEU A 38 -6.11 -8.99 5.89
C LEU A 38 -7.35 -8.15 6.26
N GLU A 39 -7.95 -8.39 7.42
CA GLU A 39 -9.07 -7.58 7.93
C GLU A 39 -8.68 -6.10 8.10
N ALA A 40 -7.51 -5.82 8.68
CA ALA A 40 -7.02 -4.47 8.92
C ALA A 40 -6.77 -3.68 7.63
N ASN A 41 -6.38 -4.36 6.55
CA ASN A 41 -6.20 -3.77 5.22
C ASN A 41 -7.52 -3.61 4.44
N GLY A 42 -8.67 -3.84 5.07
CA GLY A 42 -9.97 -3.70 4.44
C GLY A 42 -10.34 -4.89 3.55
N PHE A 43 -9.67 -6.03 3.75
CA PHE A 43 -10.04 -7.32 3.18
C PHE A 43 -10.66 -8.20 4.27
N PRO A 44 -11.84 -7.83 4.82
CA PRO A 44 -12.51 -8.64 5.84
C PRO A 44 -12.85 -10.04 5.31
N TRP A 45 -12.83 -10.22 3.98
CA TRP A 45 -13.13 -11.48 3.32
C TRP A 45 -12.12 -11.77 2.22
N HIS A 46 -11.83 -13.07 2.10
CA HIS A 46 -11.03 -13.87 1.17
C HIS A 46 -10.93 -13.46 -0.31
N GLN A 47 -11.66 -12.45 -0.77
CA GLN A 47 -11.99 -12.21 -2.18
C GLN A 47 -11.60 -10.85 -2.76
N ALA A 48 -11.02 -9.96 -1.95
CA ALA A 48 -10.69 -8.61 -2.38
C ALA A 48 -9.19 -8.30 -2.38
N ALA A 49 -8.36 -9.17 -1.80
CA ALA A 49 -6.92 -8.98 -1.81
C ALA A 49 -6.39 -9.33 -3.20
N ASP A 50 -6.06 -8.31 -3.97
CA ASP A 50 -5.46 -8.48 -5.28
C ASP A 50 -4.02 -9.02 -5.13
N LEU A 51 -3.52 -9.64 -6.20
CA LEU A 51 -2.17 -10.21 -6.18
C LEU A 51 -1.09 -9.23 -5.69
N PRO A 52 -1.10 -7.93 -6.04
CA PRO A 52 -0.19 -6.94 -5.46
C PRO A 52 -0.28 -6.83 -3.94
N ALA A 53 -1.47 -6.69 -3.36
CA ALA A 53 -1.62 -6.60 -1.91
C ALA A 53 -1.13 -7.89 -1.21
N LEU A 54 -1.45 -9.06 -1.77
CA LEU A 54 -0.99 -10.35 -1.25
C LEU A 54 0.54 -10.46 -1.27
N VAL A 55 1.18 -10.01 -2.35
CA VAL A 55 2.65 -10.00 -2.43
C VAL A 55 3.24 -9.12 -1.33
N ASP A 56 2.67 -7.94 -1.10
CA ASP A 56 3.21 -7.00 -0.11
C ASP A 56 3.02 -7.53 1.33
N ILE A 57 1.88 -8.16 1.63
CA ILE A 57 1.62 -8.82 2.93
C ILE A 57 2.60 -9.97 3.17
N LEU A 58 2.76 -10.87 2.19
CA LEU A 58 3.64 -12.03 2.31
C LEU A 58 5.12 -11.63 2.39
N GLU A 59 5.52 -10.60 1.64
CA GLU A 59 6.86 -10.04 1.72
C GLU A 59 7.12 -9.41 3.10
N HIS A 60 6.14 -8.71 3.66
CA HIS A 60 6.24 -8.18 5.01
C HIS A 60 6.40 -9.29 6.06
N SER A 61 5.58 -10.34 5.98
CA SER A 61 5.64 -11.50 6.89
C SER A 61 6.96 -12.27 6.80
N CYS A 62 7.63 -12.26 5.63
CA CYS A 62 8.96 -12.85 5.47
C CYS A 62 10.10 -12.06 6.17
N ASN A 63 9.90 -10.76 6.42
CA ASN A 63 10.93 -9.85 6.91
C ASN A 63 10.69 -9.38 8.36
N GLN A 64 9.47 -9.51 8.88
CA GLN A 64 9.16 -9.14 10.25
C GLN A 64 9.89 -10.05 11.24
N PRO A 65 10.64 -9.49 12.22
CA PRO A 65 11.16 -10.28 13.32
C PRO A 65 9.97 -10.82 14.13
N ASN A 66 9.91 -12.15 14.29
CA ASN A 66 8.78 -12.92 14.85
C ASN A 66 7.58 -13.15 13.91
N GLY A 67 7.69 -12.82 12.62
CA GLY A 67 6.68 -13.19 11.62
C GLY A 67 6.53 -14.71 11.48
N ILE A 68 5.32 -15.19 11.16
CA ILE A 68 5.05 -16.64 11.02
C ILE A 68 5.93 -17.27 9.94
N LEU A 69 6.08 -16.61 8.79
CA LEU A 69 6.94 -17.09 7.71
C LEU A 69 8.43 -17.06 8.09
N GLU A 70 8.87 -16.02 8.81
CA GLU A 70 10.23 -15.92 9.33
C GLU A 70 10.56 -17.10 10.26
N ARG A 71 9.64 -17.47 11.14
CA ARG A 71 9.83 -18.55 12.11
C ARG A 71 9.76 -19.94 11.50
N LEU A 72 8.84 -20.18 10.56
CA LEU A 72 8.51 -21.53 10.09
C LEU A 72 9.22 -21.93 8.79
N LEU A 73 9.64 -20.98 7.96
CA LEU A 73 10.32 -21.29 6.70
C LEU A 73 11.83 -21.06 6.80
N PRO A 74 12.68 -21.95 6.28
CA PRO A 74 14.11 -21.70 6.13
C PRO A 74 14.41 -20.42 5.34
N LYS A 75 15.54 -19.75 5.65
CA LYS A 75 15.96 -18.50 4.98
C LYS A 75 16.02 -18.62 3.45
N GLN A 76 16.43 -19.79 2.93
CA GLN A 76 16.49 -20.05 1.49
C GLN A 76 15.09 -20.08 0.86
N ASP A 77 14.12 -20.72 1.52
CA ASP A 77 12.73 -20.82 1.05
C ASP A 77 12.03 -19.46 1.09
N ARG A 78 12.28 -18.65 2.12
CA ARG A 78 11.78 -17.26 2.18
C ARG A 78 12.32 -16.41 1.04
N LYS A 79 13.63 -16.52 0.76
CA LYS A 79 14.27 -15.79 -0.36
C LYS A 79 13.68 -16.23 -1.71
N ARG A 80 13.48 -17.55 -1.88
CA ARG A 80 12.87 -18.12 -3.08
C ARG A 80 11.43 -17.64 -3.24
N LEU A 81 10.61 -17.73 -2.20
CA LEU A 81 9.22 -17.26 -2.19
C LEU A 81 9.14 -15.79 -2.60
N ARG A 82 9.94 -14.91 -2.00
CA ARG A 82 9.99 -13.47 -2.36
C ARG A 82 10.34 -13.24 -3.83
N SER A 83 11.37 -13.92 -4.34
CA SER A 83 11.77 -13.80 -5.74
C SER A 83 10.66 -14.18 -6.70
N TRP A 84 9.91 -15.24 -6.38
CA TRP A 84 8.82 -15.72 -7.22
C TRP A 84 7.55 -14.88 -7.09
N LEU A 85 7.24 -14.36 -5.89
CA LEU A 85 6.14 -13.41 -5.68
C LEU A 85 6.32 -12.13 -6.51
N LEU A 86 7.55 -11.65 -6.71
CA LEU A 86 7.81 -10.56 -7.65
C LEU A 86 7.52 -10.95 -9.11
N GLY A 87 7.73 -12.23 -9.47
CA GLY A 87 7.37 -12.78 -10.77
C GLY A 87 5.85 -12.80 -11.00
N SER A 88 5.04 -12.97 -9.95
CA SER A 88 3.58 -12.98 -10.03
C SER A 88 3.01 -11.61 -10.42
N LYS A 89 3.63 -10.51 -9.95
CA LYS A 89 3.28 -9.12 -10.36
C LYS A 89 3.35 -8.94 -11.88
N GLN A 90 4.23 -9.67 -12.57
CA GLN A 90 4.35 -9.60 -14.02
C GLN A 90 3.19 -10.28 -14.77
N ILE A 91 2.59 -11.32 -14.18
CA ILE A 91 1.36 -11.96 -14.69
C ILE A 91 0.19 -11.00 -14.50
N ARG A 92 0.00 -10.43 -13.30
CA ARG A 92 -1.05 -9.44 -13.02
C ARG A 92 -0.97 -8.22 -13.94
N ASN A 93 0.23 -7.68 -14.15
CA ASN A 93 0.45 -6.56 -15.06
C ASN A 93 0.07 -6.89 -16.51
N ALA A 94 0.33 -8.11 -16.97
CA ALA A 94 -0.08 -8.53 -18.30
C ALA A 94 -1.61 -8.59 -18.45
N VAL A 95 -2.31 -9.07 -17.42
CA VAL A 95 -3.79 -9.05 -17.35
C VAL A 95 -4.33 -7.62 -17.34
N ALA A 96 -3.82 -6.76 -16.45
CA ALA A 96 -4.30 -5.40 -16.23
C ALA A 96 -4.14 -4.50 -17.46
N HIS A 97 -3.01 -4.64 -18.16
CA HIS A 97 -2.70 -3.81 -19.32
C HIS A 97 -3.08 -4.45 -20.66
N HIS A 98 -3.80 -5.57 -20.65
CA HIS A 98 -4.25 -6.25 -21.88
C HIS A 98 -3.11 -6.46 -22.89
N ARG A 99 -1.92 -6.83 -22.40
CA ARG A 99 -0.73 -6.93 -23.25
C ARG A 99 -0.84 -8.14 -24.19
N SER A 100 -0.72 -7.92 -25.49
CA SER A 100 -0.57 -8.99 -26.46
C SER A 100 0.79 -9.68 -26.27
N LEU A 101 0.78 -10.90 -25.74
CA LEU A 101 1.98 -11.69 -25.51
C LEU A 101 2.26 -12.63 -26.68
N SER A 102 3.54 -12.80 -27.01
CA SER A 102 3.97 -13.86 -27.91
C SER A 102 3.86 -15.24 -27.24
N LYS A 103 3.82 -16.32 -28.03
CA LYS A 103 3.77 -17.70 -27.52
C LYS A 103 4.94 -18.01 -26.58
N ALA A 104 6.14 -17.49 -26.88
CA ALA A 104 7.32 -17.65 -26.04
C ALA A 104 7.18 -16.93 -24.69
N GLN A 105 6.66 -15.70 -24.70
CA GLN A 105 6.41 -14.93 -23.48
C GLN A 105 5.33 -15.60 -22.62
N LEU A 106 4.27 -16.12 -23.24
CA LEU A 106 3.23 -16.87 -22.56
C LEU A 106 3.77 -18.16 -21.92
N GLY A 107 4.67 -18.89 -22.61
CA GLY A 107 5.35 -20.06 -22.07
C GLY A 107 6.26 -19.75 -20.87
N ALA A 108 7.01 -18.66 -20.93
CA ALA A 108 7.81 -18.19 -19.79
C ALA A 108 6.92 -17.84 -18.59
N ARG A 109 5.79 -17.17 -18.81
CA ARG A 109 4.81 -16.84 -17.77
C ARG A 109 4.16 -18.08 -17.17
N LYS A 110 3.84 -19.08 -18.00
CA LYS A 110 3.34 -20.38 -17.53
C LYS A 110 4.33 -21.05 -16.59
N SER A 111 5.61 -21.06 -16.96
CA SER A 111 6.68 -21.65 -16.13
C SER A 111 6.78 -20.95 -14.77
N VAL A 112 6.66 -19.62 -14.75
CA VAL A 112 6.60 -18.82 -13.51
C VAL A 112 5.40 -19.20 -12.67
N ARG A 113 4.21 -19.33 -13.28
CA ARG A 113 2.98 -19.75 -12.60
C ARG A 113 3.12 -21.15 -12.00
N ASP A 114 3.59 -22.13 -12.77
CA ASP A 114 3.69 -23.53 -12.32
C ASP A 114 4.70 -23.71 -11.18
N GLU A 115 5.76 -22.91 -11.16
CA GLU A 115 6.72 -22.89 -10.06
C GLU A 115 6.15 -22.19 -8.82
N LEU A 116 5.46 -21.06 -9.00
CA LEU A 116 4.79 -20.35 -7.93
C LEU A 116 3.72 -21.19 -7.24
N VAL A 117 2.88 -21.89 -8.02
CA VAL A 117 1.85 -22.79 -7.51
C VAL A 117 2.48 -23.84 -6.61
N ARG A 118 3.52 -24.54 -7.09
CA ARG A 118 4.21 -25.57 -6.30
C ARG A 118 4.80 -25.01 -5.01
N LEU A 119 5.44 -23.85 -5.07
CA LEU A 119 6.03 -23.21 -3.89
C LEU A 119 4.98 -22.73 -2.88
N LEU A 120 3.88 -22.14 -3.35
CA LEU A 120 2.80 -21.68 -2.50
C LEU A 120 2.11 -22.87 -1.83
N GLU A 121 1.75 -23.92 -2.58
CA GLU A 121 1.13 -25.11 -1.99
C GLU A 121 2.04 -25.77 -0.95
N PHE A 122 3.34 -25.90 -1.23
CA PHE A 122 4.30 -26.42 -0.27
C PHE A 122 4.36 -25.57 1.00
N ASN A 123 4.57 -24.26 0.85
CA ASN A 123 4.69 -23.35 2.00
C ASN A 123 3.39 -23.26 2.81
N ILE A 124 2.22 -23.30 2.17
CA ILE A 124 0.93 -23.36 2.84
C ILE A 124 0.87 -24.58 3.75
N ARG A 125 1.23 -25.77 3.23
CA ARG A 125 1.22 -27.01 4.03
C ARG A 125 2.22 -26.96 5.19
N VAL A 126 3.43 -26.44 4.96
CA VAL A 126 4.45 -26.28 6.01
C VAL A 126 3.95 -25.34 7.11
N VAL A 127 3.42 -24.18 6.73
CA VAL A 127 2.93 -23.17 7.68
C VAL A 127 1.70 -23.70 8.43
N ALA A 128 0.76 -24.34 7.73
CA ALA A 128 -0.43 -24.92 8.33
C ALA A 128 -0.06 -26.00 9.37
N ALA A 129 0.87 -26.90 9.03
CA ALA A 129 1.38 -27.91 9.95
C ALA A 129 2.10 -27.28 11.15
N GLY A 130 2.95 -26.27 10.94
CA GLY A 130 3.64 -25.55 12.00
C GLY A 130 2.70 -24.76 12.94
N CYS A 131 1.55 -24.33 12.44
CA CYS A 131 0.50 -23.66 13.21
C CYS A 131 -0.57 -24.62 13.78
N GLY A 132 -0.51 -25.92 13.46
CA GLY A 132 -1.52 -26.90 13.87
C GLY A 132 -2.89 -26.74 13.19
N ILE A 133 -2.94 -26.06 12.05
CA ILE A 133 -4.17 -25.78 11.30
C ILE A 133 -4.35 -26.88 10.24
N ARG A 134 -5.52 -27.55 10.26
CA ARG A 134 -5.83 -28.64 9.32
C ARG A 134 -6.73 -28.22 8.16
N GLU A 135 -7.57 -27.23 8.40
CA GLU A 135 -8.55 -26.74 7.43
C GLU A 135 -8.66 -25.22 7.54
N ILE A 136 -8.98 -24.58 6.42
CA ILE A 136 -9.24 -23.14 6.33
C ILE A 136 -10.53 -22.90 5.56
N GLY A 137 -11.33 -21.94 6.01
CA GLY A 137 -12.51 -21.53 5.26
C GLY A 137 -12.12 -20.79 3.99
N TRP A 138 -12.80 -21.05 2.89
CA TRP A 138 -12.69 -20.30 1.66
C TRP A 138 -14.08 -19.94 1.14
N CYS A 139 -14.29 -18.68 0.74
CA CYS A 139 -15.57 -18.22 0.20
C CYS A 139 -15.46 -18.06 -1.33
N PRO A 140 -15.97 -19.01 -2.13
CA PRO A 140 -16.01 -18.88 -3.59
C PRO A 140 -17.07 -17.87 -4.07
N TYR A 141 -16.87 -17.25 -5.25
CA TYR A 141 -17.80 -16.25 -5.79
C TYR A 141 -19.11 -16.97 -6.16
N ARG A 142 -20.23 -16.63 -5.50
CA ARG A 142 -21.53 -16.84 -6.12
C ARG A 142 -21.76 -15.72 -7.13
N SER A 143 -21.83 -16.06 -8.41
CA SER A 143 -22.24 -15.13 -9.45
C SER A 143 -23.54 -14.43 -9.02
N VAL A 144 -23.55 -13.11 -9.13
CA VAL A 144 -24.51 -12.14 -8.56
C VAL A 144 -25.95 -12.31 -9.08
N LEU A 145 -26.21 -13.34 -9.89
CA LEU A 145 -27.53 -13.64 -10.46
C LEU A 145 -28.57 -14.14 -9.44
N ASN A 146 -28.17 -14.52 -8.21
CA ASN A 146 -29.08 -14.95 -7.14
C ASN A 146 -29.18 -13.95 -5.96
N ALA A 147 -28.82 -12.67 -6.17
CA ALA A 147 -28.77 -11.62 -5.14
C ALA A 147 -30.16 -11.10 -4.68
N CYS A 148 -31.16 -11.97 -4.57
CA CYS A 148 -32.49 -11.59 -4.09
C CYS A 148 -32.70 -11.79 -2.58
N ASP A 149 -31.73 -12.34 -1.85
CA ASP A 149 -31.91 -12.64 -0.42
C ASP A 149 -30.92 -11.87 0.49
N PRO A 150 -31.38 -10.85 1.25
CA PRO A 150 -30.55 -10.11 2.21
C PRO A 150 -30.21 -10.91 3.48
N SER A 151 -30.63 -12.18 3.57
CA SER A 151 -30.32 -13.10 4.68
C SER A 151 -29.19 -14.09 4.37
N MET A 152 -28.53 -13.98 3.20
CA MET A 152 -27.44 -14.89 2.82
C MET A 152 -26.26 -14.78 3.80
N SER A 153 -26.23 -15.69 4.77
CA SER A 153 -24.98 -16.11 5.39
C SER A 153 -24.03 -16.56 4.29
N TYR A 154 -22.86 -15.92 4.20
CA TYR A 154 -21.82 -16.32 3.27
C TYR A 154 -21.47 -17.79 3.50
N ILE A 155 -21.51 -18.59 2.44
CA ILE A 155 -21.17 -20.01 2.51
C ILE A 155 -19.65 -20.11 2.37
N THR A 156 -18.99 -20.52 3.45
CA THR A 156 -17.57 -20.86 3.45
C THR A 156 -17.42 -22.35 3.22
N GLU A 157 -16.61 -22.72 2.23
CA GLU A 157 -16.25 -24.10 1.93
C GLU A 157 -14.89 -24.42 2.56
N PRO A 158 -14.72 -25.57 3.22
CA PRO A 158 -13.46 -25.92 3.87
C PRO A 158 -12.41 -26.38 2.84
N ILE A 159 -11.21 -25.83 2.95
CA ILE A 159 -10.01 -26.28 2.22
C ILE A 159 -9.12 -27.05 3.17
N ARG A 160 -8.77 -28.29 2.83
CA ARG A 160 -7.93 -29.18 3.62
C ARG A 160 -6.44 -28.91 3.36
N LEU A 161 -5.70 -28.60 4.42
CA LEU A 161 -4.29 -28.20 4.38
C LEU A 161 -3.32 -29.31 4.79
N ALA A 162 -3.82 -30.50 5.14
CA ALA A 162 -3.00 -31.65 5.51
C ALA A 162 -2.11 -32.14 4.35
N TYR A 163 -0.95 -32.76 4.64
CA TYR A 163 0.01 -33.17 3.62
C TYR A 163 -0.49 -34.27 2.66
N ASP A 164 -1.43 -35.08 3.11
CA ASP A 164 -2.09 -36.16 2.36
C ASP A 164 -3.32 -35.69 1.57
N SER A 165 -3.71 -34.41 1.70
CA SER A 165 -4.86 -33.85 0.97
C SER A 165 -4.53 -33.61 -0.51
N PRO A 166 -5.55 -33.63 -1.41
CA PRO A 166 -5.37 -33.25 -2.81
C PRO A 166 -4.83 -31.82 -2.98
N SER A 167 -4.31 -31.48 -4.16
CA SER A 167 -3.77 -30.13 -4.42
C SER A 167 -4.81 -29.05 -4.10
N LEU A 168 -4.35 -27.90 -3.62
CA LEU A 168 -5.25 -26.83 -3.18
C LEU A 168 -6.05 -26.30 -4.38
N LEU A 169 -5.42 -26.25 -5.56
CA LEU A 169 -6.09 -25.90 -6.80
C LEU A 169 -7.15 -26.94 -7.21
N SER A 170 -6.92 -28.24 -7.01
CA SER A 170 -7.93 -29.26 -7.30
C SER A 170 -9.13 -29.15 -6.37
N GLN A 171 -8.91 -28.91 -5.08
CA GLN A 171 -9.99 -28.65 -4.12
C GLN A 171 -10.79 -27.41 -4.51
N ARG A 172 -10.10 -26.34 -4.94
CA ARG A 172 -10.74 -25.12 -5.46
C ARG A 172 -11.62 -25.42 -6.67
N GLU A 173 -11.12 -26.18 -7.64
CA GLU A 173 -11.87 -26.55 -8.85
C GLU A 173 -13.11 -27.38 -8.53
N GLU A 174 -13.01 -28.35 -7.63
CA GLU A 174 -14.13 -29.18 -7.17
C GLU A 174 -15.22 -28.33 -6.52
N ILE A 175 -14.81 -27.43 -5.61
CA ILE A 175 -15.72 -26.49 -4.95
C ILE A 175 -16.40 -25.59 -6.00
N LEU A 176 -15.65 -25.00 -6.93
CA LEU A 176 -16.23 -24.15 -7.98
C LEU A 176 -17.19 -24.93 -8.89
N ALA A 177 -16.86 -26.17 -9.24
CA ALA A 177 -17.74 -27.03 -10.04
C ALA A 177 -19.06 -27.34 -9.32
N SER A 178 -19.01 -27.59 -8.00
CA SER A 178 -20.19 -27.86 -7.18
C SER A 178 -21.16 -26.68 -7.14
N LEU A 179 -20.67 -25.43 -7.21
CA LEU A 179 -21.48 -24.22 -7.21
C LEU A 179 -22.22 -23.97 -8.53
N HIS A 180 -21.72 -24.53 -9.63
CA HIS A 180 -22.35 -24.43 -10.94
C HIS A 180 -23.45 -25.47 -11.15
N HIS A 181 -23.62 -26.43 -10.23
CA HIS A 181 -24.77 -27.33 -10.24
C HIS A 181 -25.98 -26.60 -9.63
N PRO A 182 -27.06 -26.34 -10.39
CA PRO A 182 -28.28 -25.82 -9.79
C PRO A 182 -28.75 -26.83 -8.74
N PRO A 183 -29.12 -26.40 -7.53
CA PRO A 183 -29.77 -27.31 -6.59
C PRO A 183 -30.98 -27.95 -7.31
N PRO A 184 -31.29 -29.23 -7.03
CA PRO A 184 -32.48 -29.86 -7.59
C PRO A 184 -33.67 -28.93 -7.34
N PRO A 185 -34.56 -28.74 -8.33
CA PRO A 185 -35.66 -27.78 -8.20
C PRO A 185 -36.45 -28.13 -6.95
N VAL A 186 -36.31 -27.29 -5.92
CA VAL A 186 -37.13 -27.37 -4.73
C VAL A 186 -38.55 -27.23 -5.23
N GLN A 187 -39.33 -28.30 -5.15
CA GLN A 187 -40.74 -28.29 -5.51
C GLN A 187 -41.42 -27.23 -4.63
N CYS A 188 -41.60 -26.04 -5.20
CA CYS A 188 -42.41 -24.99 -4.60
C CYS A 188 -43.82 -25.57 -4.48
N LYS A 189 -44.17 -25.99 -3.26
CA LYS A 189 -45.54 -26.38 -2.93
C LYS A 189 -46.46 -25.28 -3.41
N LYS A 190 -47.38 -25.61 -4.33
CA LYS A 190 -48.38 -24.69 -4.87
C LYS A 190 -49.10 -24.01 -3.70
N LYS A 191 -48.80 -22.73 -3.47
CA LYS A 191 -49.50 -21.91 -2.48
C LYS A 191 -50.96 -21.78 -2.95
N ARG A 192 -51.89 -22.23 -2.11
CA ARG A 192 -53.32 -21.96 -2.26
C ARG A 192 -53.52 -20.44 -2.42
N LYS A 193 -54.40 -20.05 -3.35
CA LYS A 193 -54.79 -18.65 -3.58
C LYS A 193 -55.25 -18.05 -2.24
N ALA A 194 -54.50 -17.07 -1.76
CA ALA A 194 -54.87 -16.29 -0.59
C ALA A 194 -56.01 -15.32 -0.96
N THR A 195 -56.98 -15.20 -0.07
CA THR A 195 -58.13 -14.29 -0.14
C THR A 195 -57.67 -12.83 -0.18
N THR A 196 -58.49 -11.93 -0.72
CA THR A 196 -58.16 -10.51 -0.98
C THR A 196 -57.68 -9.75 0.26
N GLY A 197 -58.26 -9.99 1.45
CA GLY A 197 -57.81 -9.35 2.70
C GLY A 197 -56.40 -9.76 3.15
N ASP A 198 -56.01 -11.01 2.93
CA ASP A 198 -54.71 -11.58 3.30
C ASP A 198 -53.56 -11.02 2.42
N ARG A 199 -53.91 -10.42 1.27
CA ARG A 199 -53.00 -9.77 0.33
C ARG A 199 -52.66 -8.34 0.73
N GLU A 200 -53.62 -7.63 1.33
CA GLU A 200 -53.46 -6.24 1.79
C GLU A 200 -52.64 -6.17 3.09
N GLU A 201 -52.85 -7.10 4.03
CA GLU A 201 -51.99 -7.19 5.21
C GLU A 201 -50.54 -7.54 4.83
N ARG A 202 -50.34 -8.45 3.87
CA ARG A 202 -49.00 -8.80 3.40
C ARG A 202 -48.31 -7.66 2.67
N SER A 203 -49.04 -6.83 1.92
CA SER A 203 -48.47 -5.65 1.26
C SER A 203 -48.10 -4.56 2.27
N ALA A 204 -48.92 -4.35 3.30
CA ALA A 204 -48.63 -3.41 4.39
C ALA A 204 -47.39 -3.83 5.21
N VAL A 205 -47.26 -5.13 5.54
CA VAL A 205 -46.08 -5.68 6.22
C VAL A 205 -44.84 -5.57 5.34
N PHE A 206 -44.98 -5.78 4.03
CA PHE A 206 -43.88 -5.64 3.09
C PHE A 206 -43.39 -4.19 2.98
N ILE A 207 -44.29 -3.20 2.85
CA ILE A 207 -43.94 -1.78 2.78
C ILE A 207 -43.27 -1.32 4.07
N THR A 208 -43.79 -1.71 5.23
CA THR A 208 -43.17 -1.37 6.51
C THR A 208 -41.79 -1.99 6.68
N ALA A 209 -41.56 -3.24 6.24
CA ALA A 209 -40.24 -3.85 6.21
C ALA A 209 -39.26 -3.11 5.27
N LEU A 210 -39.74 -2.67 4.10
CA LEU A 210 -38.96 -1.90 3.13
C LEU A 210 -38.53 -0.55 3.70
N ASN A 211 -39.45 0.15 4.36
CA ASN A 211 -39.16 1.42 5.04
C ASN A 211 -38.12 1.25 6.15
N ARG A 212 -38.24 0.20 6.98
CA ARG A 212 -37.23 -0.14 8.00
C ARG A 212 -35.86 -0.43 7.40
N LYS A 213 -35.80 -1.11 6.24
CA LYS A 213 -34.54 -1.39 5.54
C LYS A 213 -33.89 -0.11 5.00
N MET A 214 -34.68 0.81 4.45
CA MET A 214 -34.21 2.09 3.96
C MET A 214 -33.69 2.97 5.09
N GLU A 215 -34.38 3.00 6.23
CA GLU A 215 -33.98 3.76 7.42
C GLU A 215 -32.66 3.22 8.01
N ARG A 216 -32.52 1.90 8.15
CA ARG A 216 -31.24 1.29 8.58
C ARG A 216 -30.09 1.65 7.65
N LYS A 217 -30.31 1.66 6.33
CA LYS A 217 -29.28 2.08 5.37
C LYS A 217 -28.87 3.54 5.55
N ARG A 218 -29.81 4.45 5.88
CA ARG A 218 -29.50 5.85 6.17
C ARG A 218 -28.67 6.00 7.43
N GLN A 219 -29.06 5.32 8.50
CA GLN A 219 -28.32 5.33 9.78
C GLN A 219 -26.91 4.78 9.64
N ILE A 220 -26.71 3.71 8.86
CA ILE A 220 -25.37 3.16 8.59
C ILE A 220 -24.51 4.19 7.85
N LYS A 221 -25.03 4.82 6.78
CA LYS A 221 -24.30 5.85 6.04
C LYS A 221 -23.93 7.06 6.91
N GLU A 222 -24.80 7.44 7.84
CA GLU A 222 -24.55 8.55 8.73
C GLU A 222 -23.47 8.21 9.76
N LYS A 223 -23.48 7.00 10.33
CA LYS A 223 -22.40 6.50 11.19
C LYS A 223 -21.06 6.41 10.45
N GLU A 224 -21.05 5.88 9.23
CA GLU A 224 -19.83 5.84 8.40
C GLU A 224 -19.28 7.24 8.13
N LYS A 225 -20.17 8.22 7.87
CA LYS A 225 -19.76 9.62 7.69
C LYS A 225 -19.16 10.19 8.97
N GLN A 226 -19.76 9.93 10.14
CA GLN A 226 -19.23 10.37 11.43
C GLN A 226 -17.87 9.74 11.73
N GLU A 227 -17.70 8.43 11.50
CA GLU A 227 -16.41 7.75 11.68
C GLU A 227 -15.33 8.30 10.75
N ARG A 228 -15.67 8.59 9.48
CA ARG A 228 -14.75 9.24 8.53
C ARG A 228 -14.32 10.63 9.02
N LEU A 229 -15.25 11.42 9.55
CA LEU A 229 -14.93 12.74 10.12
C LEU A 229 -14.02 12.62 11.35
N GLN A 230 -14.26 11.64 12.23
CA GLN A 230 -13.38 11.39 13.38
C GLN A 230 -11.97 10.96 12.95
N LYS A 231 -11.86 10.07 11.94
CA LYS A 231 -10.55 9.66 11.40
C LYS A 231 -9.80 10.85 10.79
N LEU A 232 -10.49 11.69 10.02
CA LEU A 232 -9.91 12.90 9.43
C LEU A 232 -9.44 13.87 10.52
N HIS A 233 -10.24 14.07 11.58
CA HIS A 233 -9.85 14.90 12.71
C HIS A 233 -8.58 14.38 13.42
N ARG A 234 -8.46 13.07 13.64
CA ARG A 234 -7.25 12.45 14.22
C ARG A 234 -6.03 12.64 13.33
N LEU A 235 -6.19 12.50 12.01
CA LEU A 235 -5.10 12.74 11.06
C LEU A 235 -4.63 14.20 11.10
N ASP A 236 -5.55 15.17 11.14
CA ASP A 236 -5.22 16.58 11.25
C ASP A 236 -4.50 16.91 12.56
N GLN A 237 -4.95 16.35 13.68
CA GLN A 237 -4.28 16.49 14.97
C GLN A 237 -2.86 15.94 14.92
N ASN A 238 -2.68 14.71 14.39
CA ASN A 238 -1.36 14.10 14.25
C ASN A 238 -0.44 14.93 13.35
N HIS A 239 -0.95 15.44 12.23
CA HIS A 239 -0.17 16.31 11.34
C HIS A 239 0.27 17.61 12.06
N ARG A 240 -0.62 18.25 12.83
CA ARG A 240 -0.28 19.44 13.62
C ARG A 240 0.78 19.14 14.67
N HIS A 241 0.66 18.03 15.41
CA HIS A 241 1.64 17.62 16.40
C HIS A 241 3.02 17.34 15.78
N MET A 242 3.06 16.60 14.67
CA MET A 242 4.31 16.32 13.95
C MET A 242 4.97 17.60 13.42
N ARG A 243 4.17 18.54 12.91
CA ARG A 243 4.67 19.84 12.47
C ARG A 243 5.27 20.64 13.63
N GLN A 244 4.59 20.68 14.78
CA GLN A 244 5.11 21.35 15.97
C GLN A 244 6.42 20.71 16.45
N ALA A 245 6.49 19.37 16.51
CA ALA A 245 7.72 18.67 16.88
C ALA A 245 8.90 19.04 15.96
N ARG A 246 8.68 19.05 14.64
CA ARG A 246 9.71 19.48 13.67
C ARG A 246 10.13 20.94 13.88
N LEU A 247 9.19 21.85 14.12
CA LEU A 247 9.51 23.25 14.43
C LEU A 247 10.34 23.39 15.71
N THR A 248 10.03 22.60 16.76
CA THR A 248 10.84 22.61 17.99
C THR A 248 12.27 22.10 17.76
N GLN A 249 12.45 21.08 16.92
CA GLN A 249 13.78 20.60 16.53
C GLN A 249 14.58 21.67 15.77
N LEU A 250 13.94 22.36 14.81
CA LEU A 250 14.57 23.46 14.08
C LEU A 250 14.97 24.61 14.99
N ASN A 251 14.10 24.98 15.95
CA ASN A 251 14.42 26.01 16.92
C ASN A 251 15.61 25.63 17.81
N ARG A 252 15.70 24.35 18.22
CA ARG A 252 16.83 23.83 18.97
C ARG A 252 18.14 23.90 18.17
N LEU A 253 18.12 23.46 16.90
CA LEU A 253 19.29 23.57 16.03
C LEU A 253 19.73 25.03 15.86
N ARG A 254 18.77 25.94 15.64
CA ARG A 254 19.07 27.37 15.54
C ARG A 254 19.73 27.91 16.80
N SER A 255 19.28 27.48 17.99
CA SER A 255 19.91 27.90 19.26
C SER A 255 21.33 27.36 19.43
N LEU A 256 21.60 26.14 18.96
CA LEU A 256 22.95 25.55 18.99
C LEU A 256 23.90 26.30 18.06
N ILE A 257 23.47 26.58 16.82
CA ILE A 257 24.27 27.36 15.87
C ILE A 257 24.59 28.74 16.44
N ALA A 258 23.60 29.43 17.03
CA ALA A 258 23.82 30.73 17.65
C ALA A 258 24.76 30.69 18.86
N TYR A 259 24.81 29.55 19.56
CA TYR A 259 25.76 29.33 20.65
C TYR A 259 27.18 29.10 20.12
N GLU A 260 27.34 28.23 19.13
CA GLU A 260 28.63 27.97 18.45
C GLU A 260 29.20 29.25 17.84
N GLU A 261 28.35 30.08 17.23
CA GLU A 261 28.77 31.37 16.66
C GLU A 261 29.28 32.33 17.75
N ARG A 262 28.64 32.36 18.93
CA ARG A 262 29.11 33.16 20.07
C ARG A 262 30.44 32.63 20.62
N GLU A 263 30.59 31.32 20.77
CA GLU A 263 31.84 30.71 21.20
C GLU A 263 32.97 31.01 20.21
N TRP A 264 32.70 30.89 18.90
CA TRP A 264 33.66 31.22 17.86
C TRP A 264 34.08 32.70 17.91
N ILE A 265 33.12 33.62 18.07
CA ILE A 265 33.42 35.05 18.22
C ILE A 265 34.28 35.30 19.47
N ALA A 266 33.95 34.68 20.61
CA ALA A 266 34.70 34.84 21.86
C ALA A 266 36.12 34.26 21.78
N GLN A 267 36.28 33.07 21.17
CA GLN A 267 37.60 32.47 20.92
C GLN A 267 38.43 33.35 19.99
N ARG A 268 37.81 33.88 18.94
CA ARG A 268 38.47 34.79 18.00
C ARG A 268 38.87 36.11 18.66
N SER A 269 38.03 36.70 19.50
CA SER A 269 38.37 37.93 20.21
C SER A 269 39.48 37.69 21.23
N ALA A 270 39.46 36.57 21.96
CA ALA A 270 40.53 36.23 22.89
C ALA A 270 41.88 36.04 22.18
N LEU A 271 41.90 35.36 21.03
CA LEU A 271 43.11 35.22 20.21
C LEU A 271 43.59 36.55 19.62
N LEU A 272 42.68 37.50 19.37
CA LEU A 272 43.03 38.83 18.87
C LEU A 272 43.48 39.79 19.98
N GLU A 273 42.99 39.64 21.21
CA GLU A 273 43.46 40.37 22.39
C GLU A 273 44.81 39.82 22.89
N ASP A 274 45.03 38.51 22.85
CA ASP A 274 46.35 37.89 23.08
C ASP A 274 47.35 38.20 21.95
N ALA A 275 46.84 38.62 20.80
CA ALA A 275 47.60 39.18 19.69
C ALA A 275 47.66 40.72 19.79
N ASP A 276 47.98 41.26 20.96
CA ASP A 276 48.72 42.53 21.09
C ASP A 276 50.14 42.34 20.50
N ILE A 277 50.17 42.00 19.21
CA ILE A 277 51.36 42.04 18.38
C ILE A 277 51.60 43.53 18.15
N PRO A 278 52.69 44.11 18.69
CA PRO A 278 53.05 45.47 18.30
C PRO A 278 53.27 45.43 16.79
N PHE A 279 52.37 46.05 16.04
CA PHE A 279 52.55 46.23 14.60
C PHE A 279 53.96 46.80 14.41
N PRO A 280 54.88 46.10 13.74
CA PRO A 280 56.13 46.74 13.38
C PRO A 280 55.74 47.90 12.47
N ALA A 281 56.10 49.12 12.84
CA ALA A 281 55.81 50.36 12.11
C ALA A 281 56.25 50.32 10.62
N VAL A 282 56.97 49.27 10.22
CA VAL A 282 57.44 48.94 8.88
C VAL A 282 56.30 48.49 7.95
N ASP A 283 55.31 47.72 8.43
CA ASP A 283 54.21 47.25 7.55
C ASP A 283 53.19 48.34 7.27
N SER A 284 52.98 49.27 8.21
CA SER A 284 52.23 50.50 7.95
C SER A 284 52.95 51.41 6.96
N ALA A 285 54.28 51.48 6.98
CA ALA A 285 55.04 52.26 6.00
C ALA A 285 54.94 51.65 4.59
N VAL A 286 55.04 50.32 4.46
CA VAL A 286 54.89 49.64 3.16
C VAL A 286 53.48 49.79 2.61
N PHE A 287 52.44 49.65 3.44
CA PHE A 287 51.06 49.91 3.01
C PHE A 287 50.82 51.39 2.66
N VAL A 288 51.38 52.34 3.41
CA VAL A 288 51.28 53.77 3.10
C VAL A 288 52.00 54.10 1.79
N ILE A 289 53.19 53.52 1.54
CA ILE A 289 53.92 53.68 0.28
C ILE A 289 53.15 53.04 -0.87
N LEU A 290 52.57 51.85 -0.71
CA LEU A 290 51.75 51.19 -1.74
C LEU A 290 50.45 51.96 -2.03
N VAL A 291 49.82 52.53 -1.00
CA VAL A 291 48.62 53.37 -1.16
C VAL A 291 48.96 54.71 -1.82
N LEU A 292 50.12 55.30 -1.52
CA LEU A 292 50.61 56.55 -2.13
C LEU A 292 51.19 56.35 -3.54
N SER A 293 51.82 55.20 -3.82
CA SER A 293 52.42 54.87 -5.12
C SER A 293 51.42 54.25 -6.10
N SER A 294 50.23 53.89 -5.62
CA SER A 294 49.19 53.30 -6.42
C SER A 294 48.37 54.37 -7.16
N PRO A 295 48.24 54.30 -8.49
CA PRO A 295 47.46 55.26 -9.28
C PRO A 295 45.96 55.20 -8.98
N PHE A 296 45.50 54.26 -8.14
CA PHE A 296 44.09 54.14 -7.75
C PHE A 296 43.59 55.30 -6.89
N TRP A 297 44.47 56.03 -6.17
CA TRP A 297 44.07 57.28 -5.50
C TRP A 297 43.63 58.35 -6.52
N LEU A 298 44.29 58.45 -7.68
CA LEU A 298 43.86 59.39 -8.74
C LEU A 298 42.48 59.03 -9.27
N LEU A 299 42.19 57.73 -9.43
CA LEU A 299 40.87 57.24 -9.83
C LEU A 299 39.81 57.59 -8.77
N TYR A 300 40.09 57.39 -7.48
CA TYR A 300 39.20 57.77 -6.38
C TYR A 300 38.99 59.29 -6.30
N SER A 301 40.03 60.09 -6.51
CA SER A 301 39.94 61.55 -6.57
C SER A 301 39.08 62.01 -7.75
N MET A 302 39.23 61.40 -8.93
CA MET A 302 38.39 61.67 -10.11
C MET A 302 36.92 61.30 -9.86
N ILE A 303 36.65 60.14 -9.26
CA ILE A 303 35.29 59.72 -8.90
C ILE A 303 34.68 60.69 -7.87
N ARG A 304 35.44 61.08 -6.85
CA ARG A 304 34.97 62.00 -5.80
C ARG A 304 34.71 63.41 -6.33
N THR A 305 35.56 63.92 -7.23
CA THR A 305 35.37 65.23 -7.88
C THR A 305 34.20 65.21 -8.86
N ALA A 306 34.01 64.13 -9.62
CA ALA A 306 32.83 63.93 -10.45
C ALA A 306 31.54 63.87 -9.60
N TYR A 307 31.56 63.13 -8.49
CA TYR A 307 30.44 63.00 -7.57
C TYR A 307 30.09 64.34 -6.89
N ASN A 308 31.10 65.08 -6.42
CA ASN A 308 30.87 66.40 -5.81
C ASN A 308 30.38 67.44 -6.82
N ARG A 309 30.87 67.45 -8.06
CA ARG A 309 30.33 68.29 -9.13
C ARG A 309 28.88 67.94 -9.44
N TRP A 310 28.56 66.65 -9.52
CA TRP A 310 27.20 66.20 -9.77
C TRP A 310 26.25 66.60 -8.63
N ARG A 311 26.69 66.45 -7.38
CA ARG A 311 25.91 66.81 -6.17
C ARG A 311 25.64 68.31 -6.05
N VAL A 312 26.58 69.17 -6.45
CA VAL A 312 26.41 70.63 -6.41
C VAL A 312 25.49 71.14 -7.53
N ASN A 313 25.42 70.44 -8.67
CA ASN A 313 24.51 70.79 -9.76
C ASN A 313 23.09 70.20 -9.61
N SER A 314 22.85 69.39 -8.58
CA SER A 314 21.55 68.77 -8.26
C SER A 314 20.81 69.41 -7.09
N LEU A 315 21.29 70.56 -6.61
CA LEU A 315 20.65 71.47 -5.65
C LEU A 315 20.34 72.79 -6.37
#